data_AF-A0A928WN99-F1
#
_entry.id   AF-A0A928WN99-F1
#
_cell.length_a   1.000
_cell.length_b   1.000
_cell.length_c   1.000
_cell.angle_alpha   90.00
_cell.angle_beta   90.00
_cell.angle_gamma   90.00
#
_symmetry.space_group_name_H-M   'P 1'
#
loop_
_entity.id
_entity.type
_entity.pdbx_description
1 polymer ?
#
loop_
_entity_poly.entity_id
_entity_poly.type
_entity_poly.pdbx_seq_one_letter_code
_entity_poly.pdbx_strand_id
1 'polypeptide(L)'
;MNHRFLLRLVTNLAVFLLTLACFGTVLWVIDEFLQWDILPPIWSLLVRAGLVAGGIIAFVMVVMNLLLSLALLAEASASRAQLPDYAVSARLKRRVRQSIVVVLVAIALIIGGLQITNQLRARAATQAAQVQFVQTQTEMDRSVEQVLPLFTEPILNGLANNTLTESGQISNLAKLLESVQTSFPNAPTMVIVTRADQAPFQYARIDSSRISANSQGRLTLTPQLYATFPTEQETEIIEQLFEEQLTEITGPLGGQVINTRIPSSWGVLQQDGNAITVVYLQSGSAPDFNNFGDRRYRDTYDFYHTGPERFLTN
;
A
#
# COMPACT_ATOMS: atom_id res chain seq x y z
N MET A 1 -36.71 46.03 -18.79
CA MET A 1 -35.55 45.24 -19.28
C MET A 1 -35.99 43.80 -19.54
N ASN A 2 -35.59 43.21 -20.67
CA ASN A 2 -36.23 42.06 -21.31
C ASN A 2 -36.14 40.75 -20.51
N HIS A 3 -37.19 40.42 -19.73
CA HIS A 3 -37.35 39.09 -19.10
C HIS A 3 -37.20 37.95 -20.11
N ARG A 4 -37.64 38.12 -21.37
CA ARG A 4 -37.48 37.13 -22.44
C ARG A 4 -36.03 36.86 -22.83
N PHE A 5 -35.15 37.85 -22.71
CA PHE A 5 -33.72 37.67 -23.00
C PHE A 5 -33.03 36.90 -21.88
N LEU A 6 -33.36 37.23 -20.63
CA LEU A 6 -32.81 36.57 -19.44
C LEU A 6 -33.26 35.11 -19.36
N LEU A 7 -34.51 34.82 -19.71
CA LEU A 7 -35.05 33.46 -19.77
C LEU A 7 -34.35 32.63 -20.85
N ARG A 8 -34.18 33.17 -22.08
CA ARG A 8 -33.41 32.49 -23.15
C ARG A 8 -31.95 32.25 -22.79
N LEU A 9 -31.29 33.20 -22.14
CA LEU A 9 -29.92 33.06 -21.68
C LEU A 9 -29.81 31.93 -20.66
N VAL A 10 -30.71 31.91 -19.68
CA VAL A 10 -30.75 30.89 -18.62
C VAL A 10 -31.08 29.51 -19.19
N THR A 11 -32.02 29.39 -20.14
CA THR A 11 -32.32 28.11 -20.80
C THR A 11 -31.13 27.61 -21.63
N ASN A 12 -30.48 28.47 -22.41
CA ASN A 12 -29.31 28.09 -23.21
C ASN A 12 -28.13 27.68 -22.32
N LEU A 13 -27.91 28.36 -21.20
CA LEU A 13 -26.88 28.02 -20.22
C LEU A 13 -27.14 26.64 -19.59
N ALA A 14 -28.38 26.33 -19.23
CA ALA A 14 -28.70 25.01 -18.68
C ALA A 14 -28.60 23.89 -19.72
N VAL A 15 -28.99 24.14 -20.97
CA VAL A 15 -28.78 23.14 -22.04
C VAL A 15 -27.28 22.89 -22.23
N PHE A 16 -26.46 23.94 -22.24
CA PHE A 16 -25.00 23.82 -22.34
C PHE A 16 -24.39 23.04 -21.16
N LEU A 17 -24.81 23.33 -19.93
CA LEU A 17 -24.36 22.60 -18.74
C LEU A 17 -24.87 21.16 -18.70
N LEU A 18 -26.08 20.89 -19.18
CA LEU A 18 -26.62 19.53 -19.31
C LEU A 18 -25.79 18.72 -20.32
N THR A 19 -25.46 19.32 -21.47
CA THR A 19 -24.58 18.66 -22.45
C THR A 19 -23.20 18.41 -21.86
N LEU A 20 -22.63 19.36 -21.12
CA LEU A 20 -21.33 19.20 -20.46
C LEU A 20 -21.37 18.06 -19.41
N ALA A 21 -22.44 17.97 -18.62
CA ALA A 21 -22.63 16.91 -17.63
C ALA A 21 -22.83 15.53 -18.28
N CYS A 22 -23.56 15.47 -19.40
CA CYS A 22 -23.73 14.24 -20.17
C CYS A 22 -22.39 13.77 -20.75
N PHE A 23 -21.61 14.67 -21.35
CA PHE A 23 -20.24 14.39 -21.80
C PHE A 23 -19.32 13.94 -20.65
N GLY A 24 -19.41 14.58 -19.49
CA GLY A 24 -18.64 14.20 -18.30
C GLY A 24 -19.01 12.82 -17.76
N THR A 25 -20.30 12.45 -17.81
CA THR A 25 -20.78 11.13 -17.39
C THR A 25 -20.34 10.05 -18.37
N VAL A 26 -20.39 10.32 -19.68
CA VAL A 26 -19.91 9.39 -20.71
C VAL A 26 -18.38 9.20 -20.59
N LEU A 27 -17.62 10.27 -20.40
CA LEU A 27 -16.17 10.19 -20.15
C LEU A 27 -15.86 9.38 -18.88
N TRP A 28 -16.64 9.55 -17.81
CA TRP A 28 -16.50 8.78 -16.58
C TRP A 28 -16.83 7.29 -16.78
N VAL A 29 -17.89 6.96 -17.53
CA VAL A 29 -18.23 5.56 -17.86
C VAL A 29 -17.14 4.92 -18.74
N ILE A 30 -16.60 5.65 -19.70
CA ILE A 30 -15.51 5.18 -20.56
C ILE A 30 -14.25 4.92 -19.73
N ASP A 31 -13.88 5.84 -18.83
CA ASP A 31 -12.77 5.68 -17.89
C ASP A 31 -12.96 4.44 -16.97
N GLU A 32 -14.16 4.27 -16.41
CA GLU A 32 -14.48 3.18 -15.47
C GLU A 32 -14.54 1.79 -16.14
N PHE A 33 -15.04 1.69 -17.37
CA PHE A 33 -15.19 0.40 -18.07
C PHE A 33 -13.98 -0.03 -18.89
N LEU A 34 -13.17 0.90 -19.40
CA LEU A 34 -11.98 0.56 -20.19
C LEU A 34 -10.69 0.43 -19.36
N GLN A 35 -10.74 0.70 -18.03
CA GLN A 35 -9.55 0.69 -17.16
C GLN A 35 -8.38 1.50 -17.74
N TRP A 36 -8.69 2.59 -18.44
CA TRP A 36 -7.69 3.34 -19.19
C TRP A 36 -7.02 4.35 -18.27
N ASP A 37 -5.97 3.91 -17.58
CA ASP A 37 -5.10 4.70 -16.70
C ASP A 37 -4.28 5.77 -17.49
N ILE A 38 -4.96 6.66 -18.22
CA ILE A 38 -4.31 7.68 -19.08
C ILE A 38 -3.77 8.86 -18.26
N LEU A 39 -4.21 9.04 -17.00
CA LEU A 39 -3.82 10.20 -16.19
C LEU A 39 -2.95 9.83 -14.98
N PRO A 40 -1.84 10.57 -14.72
CA PRO A 40 -1.03 10.38 -13.53
C PRO A 40 -1.84 10.51 -12.23
N PRO A 41 -1.47 9.79 -11.16
CA PRO A 41 -2.30 9.62 -9.95
C PRO A 41 -2.65 10.91 -9.20
N ILE A 42 -1.87 11.99 -9.35
CA ILE A 42 -2.17 13.31 -8.73
C ILE A 42 -3.26 14.06 -9.51
N TRP A 43 -3.28 13.90 -10.84
CA TRP A 43 -4.27 14.53 -11.71
C TRP A 43 -5.59 13.78 -11.69
N SER A 44 -5.56 12.45 -11.52
CA SER A 44 -6.78 11.64 -11.46
C SER A 44 -7.70 12.06 -10.30
N LEU A 45 -7.14 12.39 -9.13
CA LEU A 45 -7.92 12.79 -7.95
C LEU A 45 -8.57 14.17 -8.11
N LEU A 46 -7.83 15.15 -8.63
CA LEU A 46 -8.35 16.51 -8.88
C LEU A 46 -9.34 16.56 -10.03
N VAL A 47 -9.07 15.86 -11.13
CA VAL A 47 -9.98 15.78 -12.29
C VAL A 47 -11.26 15.05 -11.90
N ARG A 48 -11.17 13.98 -11.11
CA ARG A 48 -12.33 13.23 -10.62
C ARG A 48 -13.16 14.04 -9.63
N ALA A 49 -12.52 14.74 -8.69
CA ALA A 49 -13.20 15.67 -7.80
C ALA A 49 -13.88 16.82 -8.57
N GLY A 50 -13.21 17.35 -9.59
CA GLY A 50 -13.74 18.38 -10.48
C GLY A 50 -14.94 17.89 -11.32
N LEU A 51 -14.89 16.66 -11.84
CA LEU A 51 -15.99 16.04 -12.58
C LEU A 51 -17.20 15.79 -11.68
N VAL A 52 -16.99 15.30 -10.46
CA VAL A 52 -18.07 15.07 -9.49
C VAL A 52 -18.67 16.39 -9.03
N ALA A 53 -17.85 17.37 -8.65
CA ALA A 53 -18.32 18.70 -8.25
C ALA A 53 -19.04 19.41 -9.41
N GLY A 54 -18.47 19.35 -10.61
CA GLY A 54 -19.08 19.89 -11.83
C GLY A 54 -20.41 19.22 -12.18
N GLY A 55 -20.49 17.90 -12.04
CA GLY A 55 -21.72 17.13 -12.24
C GLY A 55 -22.82 17.50 -11.24
N ILE A 56 -22.47 17.66 -9.96
CA ILE A 56 -23.40 18.10 -8.91
C ILE A 56 -23.89 19.54 -9.18
N ILE A 57 -22.98 20.45 -9.54
CA ILE A 57 -23.34 21.84 -9.85
C ILE A 57 -24.25 21.91 -11.08
N ALA A 58 -23.94 21.17 -12.14
CA ALA A 58 -24.77 21.09 -13.34
C ALA A 58 -26.16 20.51 -13.03
N PHE A 59 -26.22 19.46 -12.21
CA PHE A 59 -27.48 18.87 -11.76
C PHE A 59 -28.33 19.87 -10.97
N VAL A 60 -27.75 20.57 -10.00
CA VAL A 60 -28.43 21.61 -9.21
C VAL A 60 -28.93 22.73 -10.12
N MET A 61 -28.14 23.18 -11.10
CA MET A 61 -28.58 24.19 -12.06
C MET A 61 -29.74 23.72 -12.94
N VAL A 62 -29.73 22.46 -13.40
CA VAL A 62 -30.83 21.89 -14.20
C VAL A 62 -32.11 21.83 -13.36
N VAL A 63 -32.04 21.38 -12.11
CA VAL A 63 -33.18 21.33 -11.19
C VAL A 63 -33.71 22.74 -10.91
N MET A 64 -32.82 23.70 -10.62
CA MET A 64 -33.20 25.08 -10.36
C MET A 64 -33.85 25.74 -11.57
N ASN A 65 -33.34 25.47 -12.78
CA ASN A 65 -33.89 26.00 -14.03
C ASN A 65 -35.25 25.36 -14.38
N LEU A 66 -35.42 24.07 -14.11
CA LEU A 66 -36.72 23.40 -14.24
C LEU A 66 -37.75 24.01 -13.28
N LEU A 67 -37.37 24.26 -12.02
CA LEU A 67 -38.23 24.90 -11.02
C LEU A 67 -38.60 26.33 -11.40
N LEU A 68 -37.64 27.13 -11.88
CA LEU A 68 -37.89 28.48 -12.40
C LEU A 68 -38.78 28.48 -13.63
N SER A 69 -38.56 27.54 -14.56
CA SER A 69 -39.40 27.41 -15.76
C SER A 69 -40.83 27.02 -15.39
N LEU A 70 -41.01 26.11 -14.43
CA LEU A 70 -42.33 25.75 -13.89
C LEU A 70 -43.00 26.92 -13.15
N ALA A 71 -42.24 27.67 -12.35
CA ALA A 71 -42.74 28.84 -11.64
C ALA A 71 -43.20 29.94 -12.62
N LEU A 72 -42.41 30.21 -13.66
CA LEU A 72 -42.74 31.21 -14.69
C LEU A 72 -43.92 30.77 -15.56
N LEU A 73 -44.08 29.47 -15.82
CA LEU A 73 -45.23 28.93 -16.56
C LEU A 73 -46.50 28.94 -15.69
N ALA A 74 -46.36 28.75 -14.38
CA ALA A 74 -47.44 28.93 -13.41
C ALA A 74 -47.86 30.42 -13.30
N GLU A 75 -46.90 31.34 -13.28
CA GLU A 75 -47.17 32.79 -13.22
C GLU A 75 -47.76 33.33 -14.53
N ALA A 76 -47.27 32.86 -15.68
CA ALA A 76 -47.80 33.21 -17.01
C ALA A 76 -49.22 32.65 -17.26
N SER A 77 -49.56 31.50 -16.66
CA SER A 77 -50.91 30.95 -16.74
C SER A 77 -51.86 31.62 -15.74
N ALA A 78 -51.40 31.96 -14.53
CA ALA A 78 -52.18 32.73 -13.55
C ALA A 78 -52.50 34.16 -14.03
N SER A 79 -51.51 34.86 -14.60
CA SER A 79 -51.69 36.23 -15.12
C SER A 79 -52.62 36.31 -16.34
N ARG A 80 -52.69 35.26 -17.18
CA ARG A 80 -53.63 35.18 -18.30
C ARG A 80 -55.06 34.83 -17.89
N ALA A 81 -55.26 34.26 -16.70
CA ALA A 81 -56.56 33.73 -16.29
C ALA A 81 -57.32 34.61 -15.28
N GLN A 82 -56.70 35.64 -14.68
CA GLN A 82 -57.32 36.51 -13.66
C GLN A 82 -58.06 35.72 -12.55
N LEU A 83 -57.50 34.58 -12.13
CA LEU A 83 -58.16 33.69 -11.16
C LEU A 83 -57.79 34.06 -9.71
N PRO A 84 -58.77 34.09 -8.77
CA PRO A 84 -58.48 34.22 -7.35
C PRO A 84 -57.82 32.93 -6.81
N ASP A 85 -57.12 33.04 -5.69
CA ASP A 85 -56.30 31.96 -5.11
C ASP A 85 -57.06 30.63 -4.99
N TYR A 86 -56.65 29.64 -5.78
CA TYR A 86 -57.16 28.26 -5.67
C TYR A 86 -56.07 27.27 -5.29
N ALA A 87 -56.44 26.40 -4.36
CA ALA A 87 -55.62 25.36 -3.76
C ALA A 87 -55.01 24.39 -4.79
N VAL A 88 -53.72 24.10 -4.61
CA VAL A 88 -52.90 23.21 -5.44
C VAL A 88 -53.57 21.85 -5.65
N SER A 89 -53.83 21.48 -6.91
CA SER A 89 -54.48 20.21 -7.24
C SER A 89 -53.67 18.99 -6.77
N ALA A 90 -54.36 18.00 -6.20
CA ALA A 90 -53.73 16.78 -5.66
C ALA A 90 -52.92 16.00 -6.71
N ARG A 91 -53.26 16.10 -8.00
CA ARG A 91 -52.54 15.48 -9.12
C ARG A 91 -51.16 16.10 -9.36
N LEU A 92 -51.04 17.43 -9.25
CA LEU A 92 -49.76 18.12 -9.38
C LEU A 92 -48.86 17.80 -8.17
N LYS A 93 -49.43 17.82 -6.96
CA LYS A 93 -48.73 17.42 -5.73
C LYS A 93 -48.18 15.98 -5.81
N ARG A 94 -48.93 15.05 -6.44
CA ARG A 94 -48.48 13.67 -6.66
C ARG A 94 -47.34 13.57 -7.67
N ARG A 95 -47.37 14.32 -8.78
CA ARG A 95 -46.29 14.34 -9.78
C ARG A 95 -44.99 14.92 -9.23
N VAL A 96 -45.07 16.02 -8.47
CA VAL A 96 -43.89 16.62 -7.81
C VAL A 96 -43.30 15.68 -6.75
N ARG A 97 -44.15 15.00 -5.97
CA ARG A 97 -43.68 13.98 -5.02
C ARG A 97 -43.01 12.80 -5.73
N GLN A 98 -43.54 12.36 -6.86
CA GLN A 98 -42.93 11.29 -7.67
C GLN A 98 -41.58 11.73 -8.26
N SER A 99 -41.44 12.96 -8.75
CA SER A 99 -40.14 13.44 -9.26
C SER A 99 -39.08 13.55 -8.16
N ILE A 100 -39.45 14.00 -6.96
CA ILE A 100 -38.54 14.04 -5.80
C ILE A 100 -38.08 12.63 -5.42
N VAL A 101 -38.99 11.65 -5.40
CA VAL A 101 -38.65 10.25 -5.09
C VAL A 101 -37.70 9.67 -6.14
N VAL A 102 -37.93 9.92 -7.43
CA VAL A 102 -37.04 9.46 -8.51
C VAL A 102 -35.63 10.06 -8.36
N VAL A 103 -35.52 11.35 -8.02
CA VAL A 103 -34.23 12.01 -7.78
C VAL A 103 -33.52 11.43 -6.56
N LEU A 104 -34.23 11.20 -5.46
CA LEU A 104 -33.64 10.57 -4.26
C LEU A 104 -33.15 9.15 -4.53
N VAL A 105 -33.91 8.37 -5.31
CA VAL A 105 -33.49 7.02 -5.74
C VAL A 105 -32.25 7.10 -6.64
N ALA A 106 -32.18 8.06 -7.57
CA ALA A 106 -31.00 8.26 -8.41
C ALA A 106 -29.75 8.64 -7.59
N ILE A 107 -29.88 9.53 -6.62
CA ILE A 107 -28.78 9.90 -5.70
C ILE A 107 -28.35 8.69 -4.86
N ALA A 108 -29.30 7.92 -4.33
CA ALA A 108 -29.00 6.71 -3.57
C ALA A 108 -28.28 5.65 -4.42
N LEU A 109 -28.65 5.49 -5.69
CA LEU A 109 -27.97 4.59 -6.62
C LEU A 109 -26.55 5.06 -6.97
N ILE A 110 -26.33 6.38 -7.11
CA ILE A 110 -24.99 6.94 -7.36
C ILE A 110 -24.09 6.72 -6.15
N ILE A 111 -24.56 7.04 -4.93
CA ILE A 111 -23.78 6.85 -3.69
C ILE A 111 -23.52 5.36 -3.44
N GLY A 112 -24.54 4.51 -3.61
CA GLY A 112 -24.42 3.06 -3.45
C GLY A 112 -23.48 2.44 -4.49
N GLY A 113 -23.56 2.89 -5.74
CA GLY A 113 -22.65 2.46 -6.81
C GLY A 113 -21.20 2.84 -6.51
N LEU A 114 -20.95 4.05 -6.00
CA LEU A 114 -19.61 4.52 -5.63
C LEU A 114 -19.00 3.70 -4.48
N GLN A 115 -19.82 3.27 -3.52
CA GLN A 115 -19.35 2.40 -2.43
C GLN A 115 -18.95 1.01 -2.94
N ILE A 116 -19.75 0.44 -3.85
CA ILE A 116 -19.47 -0.88 -4.44
C ILE A 116 -18.18 -0.83 -5.28
N THR A 117 -17.99 0.21 -6.10
CA THR A 117 -16.76 0.34 -6.91
C THR A 117 -15.52 0.55 -6.05
N ASN A 118 -15.63 1.34 -4.97
CA ASN A 118 -14.54 1.48 -4.01
C ASN A 118 -14.19 0.15 -3.33
N GLN A 119 -15.19 -0.66 -2.96
CA GLN A 119 -14.96 -2.00 -2.42
C GLN A 119 -14.31 -2.95 -3.42
N LEU A 120 -14.74 -2.91 -4.69
CA LEU A 120 -14.14 -3.73 -5.75
C LEU A 120 -12.68 -3.32 -6.01
N ARG A 121 -12.37 -2.03 -6.01
CA ARG A 121 -10.98 -1.53 -6.13
C ARG A 121 -10.13 -1.95 -4.94
N ALA A 122 -10.66 -1.83 -3.72
CA ALA A 122 -9.96 -2.27 -2.52
C ALA A 122 -9.64 -3.77 -2.61
N ARG A 123 -10.60 -4.60 -3.06
CA ARG A 123 -10.38 -6.04 -3.27
C ARG A 123 -9.35 -6.33 -4.36
N ALA A 124 -9.43 -5.65 -5.49
CA ALA A 124 -8.45 -5.81 -6.58
C ALA A 124 -7.04 -5.41 -6.11
N ALA A 125 -6.92 -4.32 -5.36
CA ALA A 125 -5.66 -3.88 -4.77
C ALA A 125 -5.13 -4.90 -3.74
N THR A 126 -5.96 -5.43 -2.84
CA THR A 126 -5.56 -6.49 -1.89
C THR A 126 -5.08 -7.74 -2.62
N GLN A 127 -5.71 -8.12 -3.72
CA GLN A 127 -5.32 -9.32 -4.47
C GLN A 127 -3.99 -9.11 -5.20
N ALA A 128 -3.81 -7.97 -5.86
CA ALA A 128 -2.54 -7.63 -6.51
C ALA A 128 -1.39 -7.57 -5.50
N ALA A 129 -1.65 -6.96 -4.34
CA ALA A 129 -0.75 -6.89 -3.20
C ALA A 129 -0.36 -8.28 -2.67
N GLN A 130 -1.33 -9.18 -2.51
CA GLN A 130 -1.08 -10.54 -2.05
C GLN A 130 -0.25 -11.35 -3.07
N VAL A 131 -0.58 -11.24 -4.36
CA VAL A 131 0.18 -11.92 -5.43
C VAL A 131 1.62 -11.43 -5.44
N GLN A 132 1.83 -10.12 -5.36
CA GLN A 132 3.16 -9.53 -5.28
C GLN A 132 3.92 -10.01 -4.04
N PHE A 133 3.27 -10.01 -2.88
CA PHE A 133 3.86 -10.49 -1.63
C PHE A 133 4.35 -11.94 -1.75
N VAL A 134 3.50 -12.85 -2.25
CA VAL A 134 3.86 -14.27 -2.43
C VAL A 134 4.99 -14.46 -3.43
N GLN A 135 4.98 -13.70 -4.54
CA GLN A 135 6.05 -13.75 -5.54
C GLN A 135 7.39 -13.29 -4.95
N THR A 136 7.43 -12.13 -4.30
CA THR A 136 8.64 -11.62 -3.65
C THR A 136 9.11 -12.54 -2.53
N GLN A 137 8.18 -13.16 -1.78
CA GLN A 137 8.52 -14.15 -0.76
C GLN A 137 9.23 -15.37 -1.36
N THR A 138 8.69 -15.93 -2.44
CA THR A 138 9.31 -17.08 -3.14
C THR A 138 10.70 -16.73 -3.68
N GLU A 139 10.89 -15.50 -4.16
CA GLU A 139 12.20 -15.02 -4.60
C GLU A 139 13.17 -14.84 -3.43
N MET A 140 12.69 -14.41 -2.26
CA MET A 140 13.48 -14.27 -1.05
C MET A 140 13.96 -15.63 -0.54
N ASP A 141 13.08 -16.64 -0.52
CA ASP A 141 13.42 -18.01 -0.13
C ASP A 141 14.51 -18.59 -1.03
N ARG A 142 14.38 -18.40 -2.36
CA ARG A 142 15.43 -18.79 -3.31
C ARG A 142 16.73 -18.00 -3.11
N SER A 143 16.64 -16.72 -2.74
CA SER A 143 17.81 -15.87 -2.52
C SER A 143 18.62 -16.35 -1.32
N VAL A 144 17.97 -16.72 -0.21
CA VAL A 144 18.66 -17.27 0.96
C VAL A 144 19.45 -18.53 0.59
N GLU A 145 18.83 -19.47 -0.13
CA GLU A 145 19.50 -20.70 -0.58
C GLU A 145 20.77 -20.44 -1.39
N GLN A 146 20.80 -19.35 -2.15
CA GLN A 146 21.95 -18.96 -2.95
C GLN A 146 22.97 -18.13 -2.17
N VAL A 147 22.55 -17.44 -1.11
CA VAL A 147 23.40 -16.56 -0.29
C VAL A 147 24.20 -17.34 0.75
N LEU A 148 23.60 -18.34 1.41
CA LEU A 148 24.30 -19.10 2.47
C LEU A 148 25.66 -19.69 2.00
N PRO A 149 25.78 -20.28 0.79
CA PRO A 149 27.05 -20.81 0.31
C PRO A 149 28.09 -19.74 -0.06
N LEU A 150 27.72 -18.45 -0.13
CA LEU A 150 28.66 -17.36 -0.44
C LEU A 150 29.52 -16.98 0.77
N PHE A 151 29.17 -17.45 1.97
CA PHE A 151 29.98 -17.27 3.16
C PHE A 151 31.22 -18.14 3.09
N THR A 152 32.35 -17.51 2.76
CA THR A 152 33.64 -18.21 2.68
C THR A 152 34.14 -18.65 4.05
N GLU A 153 34.94 -19.71 4.10
CA GLU A 153 35.58 -20.24 5.32
C GLU A 153 36.22 -19.16 6.21
N PRO A 154 36.99 -18.18 5.70
CA PRO A 154 37.54 -17.12 6.55
C PRO A 154 36.45 -16.27 7.24
N ILE A 155 35.33 -16.02 6.57
CA ILE A 155 34.20 -15.26 7.15
C ILE A 155 33.50 -16.12 8.20
N LEU A 156 33.24 -17.40 7.91
CA LEU A 156 32.63 -18.35 8.86
C LEU A 156 33.45 -18.45 10.14
N ASN A 157 34.76 -18.69 10.02
CA ASN A 157 35.70 -18.71 11.16
C ASN A 157 35.70 -17.40 11.95
N GLY A 158 35.66 -16.26 11.25
CA GLY A 158 35.62 -14.95 11.87
C GLY A 158 34.31 -14.69 12.63
N LEU A 159 33.18 -15.18 12.12
CA LEU A 159 31.87 -15.07 12.77
C LEU A 159 31.78 -16.01 13.98
N ALA A 160 32.17 -17.28 13.83
CA ALA A 160 32.10 -18.28 14.89
C ALA A 160 32.93 -17.91 16.13
N ASN A 161 34.10 -17.31 15.91
CA ASN A 161 35.03 -16.93 16.97
C ASN A 161 34.97 -15.44 17.32
N ASN A 162 34.03 -14.67 16.74
CA ASN A 162 33.94 -13.21 16.88
C ASN A 162 35.27 -12.46 16.60
N THR A 163 36.06 -12.94 15.63
CA THR A 163 37.37 -12.41 15.25
C THR A 163 37.40 -11.73 13.88
N LEU A 164 36.26 -11.29 13.35
CA LEU A 164 36.18 -10.65 12.02
C LEU A 164 37.14 -9.45 11.86
N THR A 165 37.38 -8.70 12.93
CA THR A 165 38.28 -7.53 12.93
C THR A 165 39.75 -7.95 12.88
N GLU A 166 40.12 -8.91 13.70
CA GLU A 166 41.47 -9.46 13.88
C GLU A 166 41.91 -10.24 12.64
N SER A 167 40.99 -11.04 12.08
CA SER A 167 41.19 -11.82 10.85
C SER A 167 41.16 -10.98 9.56
N GLY A 168 40.89 -9.68 9.65
CA GLY A 168 40.84 -8.76 8.51
C GLY A 168 39.65 -9.00 7.56
N GLN A 169 38.61 -9.72 8.00
CA GLN A 169 37.50 -10.15 7.15
C GLN A 169 36.34 -9.14 7.06
N ILE A 170 36.37 -8.03 7.82
CA ILE A 170 35.31 -6.99 7.76
C ILE A 170 35.06 -6.50 6.33
N SER A 171 36.12 -6.29 5.54
CA SER A 171 35.99 -5.82 4.14
C SER A 171 35.29 -6.86 3.26
N ASN A 172 35.59 -8.15 3.45
CA ASN A 172 34.96 -9.22 2.69
C ASN A 172 33.49 -9.39 3.11
N LEU A 173 33.19 -9.29 4.41
CA LEU A 173 31.82 -9.30 4.90
C LEU A 173 31.00 -8.10 4.38
N ALA A 174 31.58 -6.90 4.38
CA ALA A 174 30.94 -5.70 3.86
C ALA A 174 30.61 -5.84 2.37
N LYS A 175 31.57 -6.34 1.57
CA LYS A 175 31.36 -6.63 0.15
C LYS A 175 30.28 -7.68 -0.07
N LEU A 176 30.21 -8.71 0.77
CA LEU A 176 29.17 -9.73 0.69
C LEU A 176 27.79 -9.11 0.97
N LEU A 177 27.64 -8.34 2.05
CA LEU A 177 26.41 -7.62 2.38
C LEU A 177 25.94 -6.71 1.24
N GLU A 178 26.86 -5.94 0.65
CA GLU A 178 26.58 -5.05 -0.49
C GLU A 178 26.25 -5.82 -1.77
N SER A 179 26.97 -6.92 -2.03
CA SER A 179 26.76 -7.77 -3.21
C SER A 179 25.41 -8.46 -3.18
N VAL A 180 24.95 -8.91 -2.00
CA VAL A 180 23.60 -9.46 -1.82
C VAL A 180 22.54 -8.40 -2.13
N GLN A 181 22.70 -7.18 -1.62
CA GLN A 181 21.75 -6.10 -1.87
C GLN A 181 21.71 -5.66 -3.35
N THR A 182 22.84 -5.71 -4.05
CA THR A 182 22.95 -5.20 -5.43
C THR A 182 22.69 -6.26 -6.51
N SER A 183 22.93 -7.53 -6.22
CA SER A 183 22.89 -8.61 -7.21
C SER A 183 21.60 -9.42 -7.19
N PHE A 184 20.84 -9.39 -6.09
CA PHE A 184 19.63 -10.19 -5.95
C PHE A 184 18.36 -9.38 -6.27
N PRO A 185 17.31 -10.03 -6.82
CA PRO A 185 16.02 -9.40 -7.05
C PRO A 185 15.47 -8.76 -5.77
N ASN A 186 14.77 -7.62 -5.92
CA ASN A 186 14.18 -6.87 -4.80
C ASN A 186 15.18 -6.31 -3.78
N ALA A 187 16.47 -6.28 -4.13
CA ALA A 187 17.55 -5.65 -3.36
C ALA A 187 17.50 -5.98 -1.85
N PRO A 188 17.58 -7.28 -1.47
CA PRO A 188 17.38 -7.70 -0.10
C PRO A 188 18.44 -7.08 0.82
N THR A 189 18.00 -6.65 1.99
CA THR A 189 18.91 -6.28 3.07
C THR A 189 19.23 -7.53 3.86
N MET A 190 20.52 -7.84 3.99
CA MET A 190 21.00 -8.95 4.80
C MET A 190 21.32 -8.50 6.23
N VAL A 191 20.76 -9.23 7.19
CA VAL A 191 21.00 -9.11 8.62
C VAL A 191 21.59 -10.43 9.10
N ILE A 192 22.63 -10.34 9.91
CA ILE A 192 23.35 -11.48 10.45
C ILE A 192 23.22 -11.42 11.97
N VAL A 193 22.91 -12.55 12.60
CA VAL A 193 22.85 -12.68 14.06
C VAL A 193 23.83 -13.76 14.50
N THR A 194 24.79 -13.39 15.36
CA THR A 194 25.75 -14.32 15.99
C THR A 194 25.53 -14.35 17.49
N ARG A 195 26.11 -15.36 18.17
CA ARG A 195 26.20 -15.35 19.64
C ARG A 195 27.23 -14.31 20.08
N ALA A 196 26.92 -13.59 21.16
CA ALA A 196 27.80 -12.57 21.73
C ALA A 196 28.70 -13.17 22.83
N ASP A 197 29.96 -12.76 22.87
CA ASP A 197 30.93 -13.21 23.89
C ASP A 197 30.95 -12.33 25.15
N GLN A 198 30.14 -11.28 25.19
CA GLN A 198 30.16 -10.26 26.24
C GLN A 198 28.90 -10.31 27.09
N ALA A 199 29.00 -10.83 28.31
CA ALA A 199 27.92 -10.73 29.28
C ALA A 199 27.56 -9.25 29.56
N PRO A 200 26.27 -8.88 29.68
CA PRO A 200 25.07 -9.74 29.76
C PRO A 200 24.41 -10.04 28.41
N PHE A 201 25.08 -9.75 27.29
CA PHE A 201 24.50 -9.92 25.95
C PHE A 201 24.61 -11.38 25.48
N GLN A 202 23.57 -11.85 24.80
CA GLN A 202 23.49 -13.20 24.23
C GLN A 202 23.67 -13.19 22.71
N TYR A 203 23.21 -12.12 22.05
CA TYR A 203 23.23 -12.01 20.59
C TYR A 203 23.88 -10.72 20.11
N ALA A 204 24.49 -10.79 18.94
CA ALA A 204 25.03 -9.66 18.20
C ALA A 204 24.40 -9.60 16.80
N ARG A 205 23.73 -8.49 16.50
CA ARG A 205 23.14 -8.19 15.18
C ARG A 205 24.10 -7.35 14.35
N ILE A 206 24.40 -7.83 13.15
CA ILE A 206 25.29 -7.22 12.17
C ILE A 206 24.50 -6.98 10.88
N ASP A 207 24.60 -5.76 10.35
CA ASP A 207 24.10 -5.40 9.01
C ASP A 207 25.07 -4.38 8.40
N SER A 208 24.81 -3.94 7.17
CA SER A 208 25.68 -2.97 6.48
C SER A 208 25.84 -1.64 7.26
N SER A 209 24.83 -1.21 8.03
CA SER A 209 24.91 0.00 8.85
C SER A 209 25.82 -0.12 10.07
N ARG A 210 26.17 -1.36 10.46
CA ARG A 210 27.09 -1.65 11.57
C ARG A 210 28.55 -1.69 11.15
N ILE A 211 28.84 -1.58 9.87
CA ILE A 211 30.20 -1.49 9.33
C ILE A 211 30.43 -0.07 8.85
N SER A 212 31.35 0.64 9.50
CA SER A 212 31.68 2.03 9.16
C SER A 212 33.18 2.24 9.08
N ALA A 213 33.63 3.21 8.29
CA ALA A 213 35.02 3.64 8.33
C ALA A 213 35.27 4.53 9.56
N ASN A 214 36.37 4.29 10.26
CA ASN A 214 36.83 5.15 11.35
C ASN A 214 37.52 6.43 10.79
N SER A 215 38.01 7.29 11.68
CA SER A 215 38.71 8.54 11.31
C SER A 215 39.98 8.34 10.47
N GLN A 216 40.49 7.11 10.38
CA GLN A 216 41.67 6.74 9.58
C GLN A 216 41.29 6.03 8.27
N GLY A 217 39.99 5.94 7.95
CA GLY A 217 39.49 5.25 6.76
C GLY A 217 39.47 3.71 6.86
N ARG A 218 39.77 3.14 8.03
CA ARG A 218 39.74 1.68 8.26
C ARG A 218 38.32 1.27 8.65
N LEU A 219 37.81 0.21 8.02
CA LEU A 219 36.51 -0.37 8.37
C LEU A 219 36.54 -0.94 9.79
N THR A 220 35.50 -0.63 10.55
CA THR A 220 35.25 -1.10 11.91
C THR A 220 33.84 -1.66 11.99
N LEU A 221 33.67 -2.75 12.73
CA LEU A 221 32.38 -3.38 13.00
C LEU A 221 31.92 -3.00 14.40
N THR A 222 30.73 -2.41 14.52
CA THR A 222 30.09 -2.11 15.80
C THR A 222 28.73 -2.83 15.85
N PRO A 223 28.70 -4.10 16.27
CA PRO A 223 27.46 -4.88 16.27
C PRO A 223 26.47 -4.30 17.28
N GLN A 224 25.18 -4.54 17.02
CA GLN A 224 24.14 -4.22 17.99
C GLN A 224 23.94 -5.42 18.91
N LEU A 225 24.19 -5.23 20.19
CA LEU A 225 24.14 -6.29 21.19
C LEU A 225 22.75 -6.39 21.84
N TYR A 226 22.31 -7.62 22.08
CA TYR A 226 21.02 -7.93 22.70
C TYR A 226 21.20 -8.96 23.82
N ALA A 227 20.67 -8.66 25.01
CA ALA A 227 20.52 -9.67 26.07
C ALA A 227 19.35 -10.61 25.76
N THR A 228 18.27 -10.02 25.24
CA THR A 228 17.10 -10.67 24.62
C THR A 228 16.58 -9.75 23.52
N PHE A 229 15.78 -10.29 22.58
CA PHE A 229 15.09 -9.46 21.59
C PHE A 229 13.84 -8.82 22.19
N PRO A 230 13.29 -7.73 21.59
CA PRO A 230 12.14 -7.02 22.16
C PRO A 230 10.88 -7.86 22.33
N THR A 231 10.72 -8.94 21.55
CA THR A 231 9.62 -9.89 21.73
C THR A 231 10.17 -11.25 22.17
N GLU A 232 9.48 -11.89 23.11
CA GLU A 232 9.81 -13.24 23.59
C GLU A 232 9.78 -14.23 22.43
N GLN A 233 8.75 -14.17 21.58
CA GLN A 233 8.62 -15.00 20.40
C GLN A 233 9.81 -14.87 19.43
N GLU A 234 10.34 -13.67 19.20
CA GLU A 234 11.53 -13.50 18.35
C GLU A 234 12.77 -14.14 18.99
N THR A 235 12.91 -14.03 20.31
CA THR A 235 14.00 -14.67 21.05
C THR A 235 13.92 -16.19 20.93
N GLU A 236 12.75 -16.78 21.17
CA GLU A 236 12.52 -18.22 21.05
C GLU A 236 12.80 -18.75 19.63
N ILE A 237 12.38 -18.03 18.59
CA ILE A 237 12.65 -18.42 17.20
C ILE A 237 14.16 -18.42 16.93
N ILE A 238 14.86 -17.36 17.34
CA ILE A 238 16.32 -17.28 17.12
C ILE A 238 17.05 -18.38 17.90
N GLU A 239 16.64 -18.67 19.14
CA GLU A 239 17.17 -19.79 19.93
C GLU A 239 16.98 -21.12 19.21
N GLN A 240 15.76 -21.41 18.75
CA GLN A 240 15.44 -22.65 18.02
C GLN A 240 16.23 -22.77 16.71
N LEU A 241 16.47 -21.67 15.99
CA LEU A 241 17.32 -21.68 14.80
C LEU A 241 18.78 -22.03 15.13
N PHE A 242 19.32 -21.53 16.25
CA PHE A 242 20.63 -21.94 16.75
C PHE A 242 20.66 -23.39 17.27
N GLU A 243 19.52 -23.97 17.58
CA GLU A 243 19.35 -25.39 17.92
C GLU A 243 19.03 -26.26 16.69
N GLU A 244 19.13 -25.69 15.48
CA GLU A 244 18.87 -26.36 14.20
C GLU A 244 17.43 -26.87 14.05
N GLN A 245 16.49 -26.20 14.71
CA GLN A 245 15.06 -26.50 14.65
C GLN A 245 14.33 -25.52 13.73
N LEU A 246 13.38 -26.03 12.96
CA LEU A 246 12.48 -25.20 12.17
C LEU A 246 11.27 -24.80 13.03
N THR A 247 11.04 -23.50 13.15
CA THR A 247 9.90 -22.93 13.87
C THR A 247 8.87 -22.42 12.89
N GLU A 248 7.65 -22.96 12.93
CA GLU A 248 6.54 -22.39 12.17
C GLU A 248 5.96 -21.18 12.92
N ILE A 249 5.98 -20.01 12.28
CA ILE A 249 5.46 -18.78 12.88
C ILE A 249 3.95 -18.70 12.63
N THR A 250 3.15 -18.84 13.69
CA THR A 250 1.68 -18.93 13.61
C THR A 250 0.96 -17.57 13.50
N GLY A 251 1.68 -16.45 13.40
CA GLY A 251 1.09 -15.11 13.28
C GLY A 251 2.07 -14.01 12.84
N PRO A 252 1.58 -12.77 12.65
CA PRO A 252 2.38 -11.66 12.13
C PRO A 252 3.37 -11.13 13.18
N LEU A 253 4.65 -11.48 13.03
CA LEU A 253 5.75 -11.03 13.86
C LEU A 253 6.42 -9.79 13.25
N GLY A 254 6.61 -8.75 14.05
CA GLY A 254 7.23 -7.50 13.64
C GLY A 254 8.49 -7.19 14.44
N GLY A 255 9.41 -8.16 14.55
CA GLY A 255 10.64 -8.08 15.33
C GLY A 255 11.71 -7.16 14.75
N GLN A 256 12.86 -7.10 15.44
CA GLN A 256 14.04 -6.32 15.01
C GLN A 256 14.95 -7.07 14.02
N VAL A 257 14.87 -8.39 14.04
CA VAL A 257 15.54 -9.32 13.14
C VAL A 257 14.48 -10.03 12.29
N ILE A 258 13.56 -10.77 12.90
CA ILE A 258 12.54 -11.54 12.21
C ILE A 258 11.27 -10.69 12.06
N ASN A 259 10.91 -10.37 10.82
CA ASN A 259 9.70 -9.59 10.51
C ASN A 259 8.91 -10.26 9.39
N THR A 260 7.88 -11.02 9.77
CA THR A 260 7.07 -11.78 8.82
C THR A 260 6.01 -10.95 8.10
N ARG A 261 5.88 -9.66 8.44
CA ARG A 261 4.93 -8.73 7.79
C ARG A 261 5.44 -8.17 6.47
N ILE A 262 6.68 -8.47 6.13
CA ILE A 262 7.30 -8.13 4.85
C ILE A 262 7.88 -9.41 4.24
N PRO A 263 8.05 -9.47 2.91
CA PRO A 263 8.75 -10.59 2.30
C PRO A 263 10.14 -10.74 2.90
N SER A 264 10.40 -11.88 3.52
CA SER A 264 11.65 -12.16 4.22
C SER A 264 11.92 -13.65 4.28
N SER A 265 13.18 -14.04 4.42
CA SER A 265 13.55 -15.44 4.56
C SER A 265 14.84 -15.54 5.36
N TRP A 266 15.10 -16.71 5.93
CA TRP A 266 16.28 -16.92 6.76
C TRP A 266 16.85 -18.32 6.61
N GLY A 267 18.10 -18.43 6.99
CA GLY A 267 18.80 -19.69 7.13
C GLY A 267 19.87 -19.58 8.20
N VAL A 268 20.58 -20.67 8.40
CA VAL A 268 21.61 -20.80 9.44
C VAL A 268 22.92 -21.16 8.76
N LEU A 269 23.99 -20.48 9.14
CA LEU A 269 25.33 -20.89 8.76
C LEU A 269 25.85 -21.88 9.79
N GLN A 270 26.36 -22.99 9.30
CA GLN A 270 27.00 -24.03 10.08
C GLN A 270 28.50 -24.03 9.85
N GLN A 271 29.22 -24.35 10.91
CA GLN A 271 30.64 -24.65 10.87
C GLN A 271 30.92 -25.86 11.77
N ASP A 272 31.66 -26.84 11.24
CA ASP A 272 31.97 -28.10 11.93
C ASP A 272 30.73 -28.81 12.50
N GLY A 273 29.60 -28.73 11.78
CA GLY A 273 28.32 -29.35 12.16
C GLY A 273 27.58 -28.65 13.30
N ASN A 274 27.91 -27.40 13.62
CA ASN A 274 27.18 -26.59 14.60
C ASN A 274 26.68 -25.29 13.96
N ALA A 275 25.45 -24.89 14.27
CA ALA A 275 24.93 -23.56 13.96
C ALA A 275 25.74 -22.44 14.64
N ILE A 276 26.37 -21.58 13.85
CA ILE A 276 27.18 -20.46 14.34
C ILE A 276 26.49 -19.11 14.16
N THR A 277 25.57 -19.00 13.21
CA THR A 277 25.01 -17.70 12.80
C THR A 277 23.66 -17.87 12.11
N VAL A 278 22.71 -16.99 12.41
CA VAL A 278 21.46 -16.87 11.65
C VAL A 278 21.63 -15.76 10.61
N VAL A 279 21.33 -16.08 9.35
CA VAL A 279 21.29 -15.12 8.24
C VAL A 279 19.85 -14.86 7.87
N TYR A 280 19.45 -13.61 7.91
CA TYR A 280 18.11 -13.16 7.58
C TYR A 280 18.16 -12.16 6.42
N LEU A 281 17.36 -12.42 5.39
CA LEU A 281 17.15 -11.53 4.26
C LEU A 281 15.74 -10.94 4.36
N GLN A 282 15.64 -9.63 4.20
CA GLN A 282 14.35 -8.94 4.07
C GLN A 282 14.33 -8.08 2.83
N SER A 283 13.15 -7.92 2.21
CA SER A 283 12.99 -7.00 1.08
C SER A 283 13.47 -5.59 1.46
N GLY A 284 14.41 -5.05 0.71
CA GLY A 284 14.86 -3.67 0.88
C GLY A 284 13.80 -2.69 0.40
N SER A 285 13.78 -1.49 0.98
CA SER A 285 12.95 -0.36 0.50
C SER A 285 13.53 0.21 -0.80
N ALA A 286 13.34 -0.49 -1.91
CA ALA A 286 13.66 0.01 -3.25
C ALA A 286 12.55 0.96 -3.77
N PRO A 287 12.84 1.86 -4.74
CA PRO A 287 11.98 3.00 -5.09
C PRO A 287 10.57 2.64 -5.60
N ASP A 288 10.41 1.48 -6.24
CA ASP A 288 9.10 0.96 -6.69
C ASP A 288 8.38 0.12 -5.62
N PHE A 289 9.09 -0.20 -4.52
CA PHE A 289 8.65 -1.00 -3.38
C PHE A 289 8.44 -0.16 -2.12
N ASN A 290 8.15 1.13 -2.29
CA ASN A 290 7.70 2.02 -1.20
C ASN A 290 6.44 1.51 -0.49
N ASN A 291 5.79 0.45 -0.98
CA ASN A 291 4.57 -0.07 -0.38
C ASN A 291 4.83 -0.86 0.91
N PHE A 292 5.62 -1.94 0.92
CA PHE A 292 5.68 -2.82 2.12
C PHE A 292 6.28 -2.16 3.37
N GLY A 293 7.19 -1.19 3.19
CA GLY A 293 7.78 -0.40 4.28
C GLY A 293 6.97 0.83 4.70
N ASP A 294 5.97 1.26 3.91
CA ASP A 294 5.07 2.35 4.29
C ASP A 294 4.13 1.84 5.38
N ARG A 295 4.05 2.59 6.49
CA ARG A 295 3.13 2.30 7.60
C ARG A 295 1.71 2.08 7.10
N ARG A 296 1.31 2.79 6.03
CA ARG A 296 0.01 2.60 5.41
C ARG A 296 -0.18 1.17 4.95
N TYR A 297 0.78 0.54 4.28
CA TYR A 297 0.62 -0.83 3.79
C TYR A 297 0.70 -1.86 4.95
N ARG A 298 1.62 -1.65 5.89
CA ARG A 298 1.79 -2.51 7.09
C ARG A 298 0.54 -2.57 7.97
N ASP A 299 -0.23 -1.47 8.01
CA ASP A 299 -1.47 -1.38 8.76
C ASP A 299 -2.72 -1.67 7.89
N THR A 300 -2.60 -1.73 6.56
CA THR A 300 -3.75 -1.93 5.64
C THR A 300 -3.94 -3.39 5.22
N TYR A 301 -2.91 -4.23 5.29
CA TYR A 301 -2.99 -5.62 4.82
C TYR A 301 -2.46 -6.63 5.85
N ASP A 302 -3.26 -7.67 6.14
CA ASP A 302 -2.94 -8.78 7.06
C ASP A 302 -2.12 -9.89 6.35
N PHE A 303 -1.12 -9.53 5.56
CA PHE A 303 -0.24 -10.53 4.93
C PHE A 303 0.95 -10.83 5.85
N TYR A 304 1.21 -12.11 6.05
CA TYR A 304 2.43 -12.59 6.69
C TYR A 304 2.84 -13.93 6.10
N HIS A 305 4.10 -14.29 6.29
CA HIS A 305 4.61 -15.63 5.97
C HIS A 305 4.98 -16.38 7.26
N THR A 306 5.01 -17.70 7.19
CA THR A 306 5.26 -18.58 8.35
C THR A 306 6.74 -18.96 8.50
N GLY A 307 7.57 -18.54 7.54
CA GLY A 307 8.99 -18.86 7.44
C GLY A 307 9.32 -19.76 6.25
N PRO A 308 10.60 -20.14 6.08
CA PRO A 308 11.02 -21.10 5.08
C PRO A 308 10.39 -22.47 5.31
N GLU A 309 10.06 -23.21 4.23
CA GLU A 309 9.43 -24.53 4.32
C GLU A 309 10.37 -25.62 4.89
N ARG A 310 11.67 -25.36 4.87
CA ARG A 310 12.71 -26.28 5.32
C ARG A 310 13.82 -25.51 6.03
N PHE A 311 14.57 -26.22 6.87
CA PHE A 311 15.78 -25.67 7.46
C PHE A 311 16.84 -25.45 6.37
N LEU A 312 17.28 -24.19 6.20
CA LEU A 312 18.25 -23.80 5.18
C LEU A 312 19.62 -23.60 5.82
N THR A 313 20.64 -24.25 5.26
CA THR A 313 22.04 -24.15 5.68
C THR A 313 22.99 -24.12 4.49
N ASN A 314 24.22 -23.65 4.69
CA ASN A 314 25.33 -23.68 3.73
C ASN A 314 25.89 -25.09 3.49
#